data_AF-X0RQF0-F1
#
_entry.id   AF-X0RQF0-F1
#
_cell.length_a   1.000
_cell.length_b   1.000
_cell.length_c   1.000
_cell.angle_alpha   90.00
_cell.angle_beta   90.00
_cell.angle_gamma   90.00
#
_symmetry.space_group_name_H-M   'P 1'
#
loop_
_entity.id
_entity.type
_entity.pdbx_description
1 polymer ?
#
loop_
_entity_poly.entity_id
_entity_poly.type
_entity_poly.pdbx_seq_one_letter_code
_entity_poly.pdbx_strand_id
1 'polypeptide(L)'
;MLSNARPLFVALYKDKNPDHIEIINKELFNTKVPEKPFQKDLIQEILSHLQIVKQHFIREIIKGDLSEIDACINAGAYKSALILSGSVLEGVLLDWLSEIDKIDYINSKTHKKMLGEIISELKQSQHLTAYLIDAAFKISGYRNIVHPKVFLQKRVSLDRVIAEEILSDLRKILSKRLKDSLT
;
A
#
# COMPACT_ATOMS: atom_id res chain seq x y z
N MET A 1 -27.11 -14.43 -8.50
CA MET A 1 -26.20 -15.45 -7.96
C MET A 1 -24.88 -15.31 -8.70
N LEU A 2 -23.76 -15.27 -7.98
CA LEU A 2 -22.40 -14.98 -8.43
C LEU A 2 -22.11 -15.46 -9.87
N SER A 3 -22.29 -14.59 -10.87
CA SER A 3 -21.93 -14.89 -12.27
C SER A 3 -20.43 -15.13 -12.44
N ASN A 4 -19.63 -14.78 -11.42
CA ASN A 4 -18.17 -14.92 -11.37
C ASN A 4 -17.68 -15.94 -10.32
N ALA A 5 -18.52 -16.90 -9.89
CA ALA A 5 -18.14 -17.88 -8.86
C ALA A 5 -16.87 -18.70 -9.20
N ARG A 6 -16.66 -19.01 -10.49
CA ARG A 6 -15.49 -19.77 -10.96
C ARG A 6 -14.18 -18.95 -10.89
N PRO A 7 -14.09 -17.71 -11.42
CA PRO A 7 -12.95 -16.82 -11.19
C PRO A 7 -12.64 -16.63 -9.71
N LEU A 8 -13.67 -16.44 -8.87
CA LEU A 8 -13.51 -16.24 -7.43
C LEU A 8 -12.92 -17.46 -6.72
N PHE A 9 -13.43 -18.65 -7.06
CA PHE A 9 -12.94 -19.91 -6.51
C PHE A 9 -11.49 -20.20 -6.95
N VAL A 10 -11.14 -19.86 -8.19
CA VAL A 10 -9.76 -19.96 -8.68
C VAL A 10 -8.85 -18.96 -7.96
N ALA A 11 -9.32 -17.73 -7.76
CA ALA A 11 -8.61 -16.69 -7.03
C ALA A 11 -8.32 -17.04 -5.57
N LEU A 12 -9.30 -17.65 -4.90
CA LEU A 12 -9.22 -18.03 -3.48
C LEU A 12 -8.42 -19.32 -3.24
N TYR A 13 -8.47 -20.30 -4.15
CA TYR A 13 -8.07 -21.67 -3.81
C TYR A 13 -7.06 -22.32 -4.75
N LYS A 14 -6.75 -21.76 -5.94
CA LYS A 14 -6.07 -22.56 -6.98
C LYS A 14 -4.77 -22.03 -7.57
N ASP A 15 -4.40 -20.74 -7.47
CA ASP A 15 -3.12 -20.35 -8.08
C ASP A 15 -2.48 -19.04 -7.57
N LYS A 16 -1.15 -18.96 -7.69
CA LYS A 16 -0.30 -17.79 -7.37
C LYS A 16 -0.08 -16.90 -8.61
N ASN A 17 -1.10 -16.71 -9.44
CA ASN A 17 -0.96 -16.00 -10.71
C ASN A 17 -1.17 -14.47 -10.49
N PRO A 18 -0.33 -13.57 -11.03
CA PRO A 18 -0.45 -12.11 -10.83
C PRO A 18 -1.81 -11.52 -11.23
N ASP A 19 -2.49 -12.13 -12.21
CA ASP A 19 -3.83 -11.75 -12.67
C ASP A 19 -4.92 -11.88 -11.58
N HIS A 20 -4.63 -12.57 -10.47
CA HIS A 20 -5.58 -12.78 -9.38
C HIS A 20 -5.86 -11.49 -8.59
N ILE A 21 -4.88 -10.59 -8.45
CA ILE A 21 -5.08 -9.34 -7.70
C ILE A 21 -6.04 -8.41 -8.44
N GLU A 22 -5.97 -8.36 -9.76
CA GLU A 22 -6.90 -7.56 -10.57
C GLU A 22 -8.33 -8.11 -10.50
N ILE A 23 -8.49 -9.44 -10.53
CA ILE A 23 -9.78 -10.10 -10.29
C ILE A 23 -10.29 -9.79 -8.88
N ILE A 24 -9.45 -9.91 -7.86
CA ILE A 24 -9.81 -9.60 -6.46
C ILE A 24 -10.25 -8.14 -6.34
N ASN A 25 -9.49 -7.18 -6.89
CA ASN A 25 -9.84 -5.76 -6.87
C ASN A 25 -11.18 -5.51 -7.56
N LYS A 26 -11.41 -6.10 -8.74
CA LYS A 26 -12.68 -6.00 -9.46
C LYS A 26 -13.85 -6.45 -8.60
N GLU A 27 -13.72 -7.58 -7.92
CA GLU A 27 -14.79 -8.13 -7.07
C GLU A 27 -14.95 -7.32 -5.76
N LEU A 28 -13.86 -6.84 -5.16
CA LEU A 28 -13.89 -5.99 -3.96
C LEU A 28 -14.57 -4.65 -4.18
N PHE A 29 -14.47 -4.09 -5.39
CA PHE A 29 -15.00 -2.76 -5.70
C PHE A 29 -16.39 -2.81 -6.38
N ASN A 30 -16.71 -3.85 -7.16
CA ASN A 30 -17.96 -3.91 -7.92
C ASN A 30 -19.08 -4.77 -7.31
N THR A 31 -18.78 -5.60 -6.29
CA THR A 31 -19.79 -6.47 -5.70
C THR A 31 -20.83 -5.65 -4.93
N LYS A 32 -22.09 -5.67 -5.41
CA LYS A 32 -23.22 -5.10 -4.67
C LYS A 32 -23.65 -6.05 -3.57
N VAL A 33 -23.70 -5.56 -2.34
CA VAL A 33 -24.19 -6.34 -1.19
C VAL A 33 -25.72 -6.39 -1.26
N PRO A 34 -26.34 -7.59 -1.32
CA PRO A 34 -27.79 -7.72 -1.38
C PRO A 34 -28.46 -7.35 -0.04
N GLU A 35 -29.72 -6.96 -0.07
CA GLU A 35 -30.47 -6.55 1.13
C GLU A 35 -30.91 -7.72 2.02
N LYS A 36 -31.02 -8.92 1.44
CA LYS A 36 -31.46 -10.12 2.18
C LYS A 36 -30.39 -10.54 3.21
N PRO A 37 -30.74 -10.73 4.50
CA PRO A 37 -29.76 -10.94 5.58
C PRO A 37 -28.76 -12.06 5.31
N PHE A 38 -29.23 -13.27 4.98
CA PHE A 38 -28.34 -14.40 4.71
C PHE A 38 -27.39 -14.16 3.52
N GLN A 39 -27.89 -13.53 2.45
CA GLN A 39 -27.07 -13.25 1.27
C GLN A 39 -26.06 -12.14 1.54
N LYS A 40 -26.44 -11.16 2.37
CA LYS A 40 -25.55 -10.10 2.84
C LYS A 40 -24.39 -10.68 3.64
N ASP A 41 -24.69 -11.53 4.63
CA ASP A 41 -23.69 -12.12 5.52
C ASP A 41 -22.70 -12.98 4.74
N LEU A 42 -23.20 -13.84 3.84
CA LEU A 42 -22.37 -14.68 2.98
C LEU A 42 -21.45 -13.85 2.06
N ILE A 43 -21.98 -12.79 1.44
CA ILE A 43 -21.18 -11.92 0.57
C ILE A 43 -20.11 -11.16 1.38
N GLN A 44 -20.44 -10.70 2.58
CA GLN A 44 -19.47 -10.04 3.46
C GLN A 44 -18.34 -10.98 3.89
N GLU A 45 -18.65 -12.24 4.19
CA GLU A 45 -17.65 -13.27 4.51
C GLU A 45 -16.73 -13.56 3.32
N ILE A 46 -17.30 -13.67 2.11
CA ILE A 46 -16.51 -13.86 0.90
C ILE A 46 -15.57 -12.67 0.65
N LEU A 47 -16.08 -11.43 0.78
CA LEU A 47 -15.27 -10.22 0.59
C LEU A 47 -14.16 -10.12 1.62
N SER A 48 -14.39 -10.51 2.88
CA SER A 48 -13.36 -10.50 3.92
C SER A 48 -12.26 -11.53 3.63
N HIS A 49 -12.62 -12.74 3.16
CA HIS A 49 -11.63 -13.73 2.72
C HIS A 49 -10.80 -13.25 1.53
N LEU A 50 -11.41 -12.59 0.55
CA LEU A 50 -10.67 -12.00 -0.58
C LEU A 50 -9.69 -10.92 -0.13
N GLN A 51 -10.07 -10.08 0.84
CA GLN A 51 -9.16 -9.10 1.43
C GLN A 51 -7.96 -9.77 2.12
N ILE A 52 -8.18 -10.86 2.86
CA ILE A 52 -7.11 -11.61 3.52
C ILE A 52 -6.14 -12.20 2.49
N VAL A 53 -6.66 -12.81 1.41
CA VAL A 53 -5.82 -13.36 0.33
C VAL A 53 -5.00 -12.26 -0.35
N LYS A 54 -5.63 -11.12 -0.67
CA LYS A 54 -4.92 -9.95 -1.23
C LYS A 54 -3.79 -9.46 -0.31
N GLN A 55 -4.08 -9.33 1.00
CA GLN A 55 -3.09 -8.91 1.99
C GLN A 55 -1.91 -9.87 2.08
N HIS A 56 -2.13 -11.17 1.90
CA HIS A 56 -1.05 -12.16 1.86
C HIS A 56 -0.08 -11.91 0.70
N PHE A 57 -0.58 -11.71 -0.53
CA PHE A 57 0.27 -11.42 -1.68
C PHE A 57 1.02 -10.09 -1.54
N ILE A 58 0.31 -9.04 -1.11
CA ILE A 58 0.91 -7.71 -0.87
C ILE A 58 2.03 -7.80 0.17
N ARG A 59 1.85 -8.60 1.22
CA ARG A 59 2.86 -8.81 2.25
C ARG A 59 4.15 -9.41 1.70
N GLU A 60 4.07 -10.42 0.84
CA GLU A 60 5.27 -11.07 0.30
C GLU A 60 6.06 -10.12 -0.62
N ILE A 61 5.36 -9.30 -1.42
CA ILE A 61 5.99 -8.25 -2.23
C ILE A 61 6.69 -7.22 -1.32
N ILE A 62 5.99 -6.70 -0.32
CA ILE A 62 6.53 -5.71 0.63
C ILE A 62 7.75 -6.24 1.36
N LYS A 63 7.76 -7.52 1.77
CA LYS A 63 8.94 -8.13 2.42
C LYS A 63 10.16 -8.11 1.50
N GLY A 64 9.97 -8.42 0.22
CA GLY A 64 11.02 -8.32 -0.80
C GLY A 64 11.54 -6.89 -0.91
N ASP A 65 10.64 -5.92 -1.03
CA ASP A 65 10.99 -4.50 -1.13
C ASP A 65 11.75 -4.01 0.12
N LEU A 66 11.31 -4.39 1.33
CA LEU A 66 11.99 -4.05 2.58
C LEU A 66 13.41 -4.64 2.63
N SER A 67 13.59 -5.89 2.20
CA SER A 67 14.91 -6.51 2.11
C SER A 67 15.82 -5.78 1.11
N GLU A 68 15.28 -5.28 0.00
CA GLU A 68 16.03 -4.49 -0.97
C GLU A 68 16.40 -3.10 -0.43
N ILE A 69 15.50 -2.46 0.32
CA ILE A 69 15.80 -1.22 1.04
C ILE A 69 16.95 -1.42 2.03
N ASP A 70 16.90 -2.49 2.84
CA ASP A 70 17.98 -2.84 3.77
C ASP A 70 19.32 -3.08 3.04
N ALA A 71 19.29 -3.79 1.91
CA ALA A 71 20.48 -4.00 1.08
C ALA A 71 21.06 -2.67 0.57
N CYS A 72 20.21 -1.73 0.13
CA CYS A 72 20.64 -0.39 -0.27
C CYS A 72 21.32 0.37 0.88
N ILE A 73 20.75 0.31 2.09
CA ILE A 73 21.31 0.97 3.27
C ILE A 73 22.69 0.38 3.61
N ASN A 74 22.80 -0.94 3.62
CA ASN A 74 24.05 -1.64 3.93
C ASN A 74 25.17 -1.36 2.92
N ALA A 75 24.82 -1.14 1.65
CA ALA A 75 25.75 -0.76 0.59
C ALA A 75 26.07 0.75 0.55
N GLY A 76 25.49 1.56 1.42
CA GLY A 76 25.65 3.02 1.41
C GLY A 76 24.85 3.75 0.32
N ALA A 77 23.93 3.05 -0.37
CA ALA A 77 23.08 3.58 -1.43
C ALA A 77 21.83 4.29 -0.87
N TYR A 78 22.02 5.28 0.02
CA TYR A 78 20.92 5.90 0.79
C TYR A 78 19.87 6.57 -0.10
N LYS A 79 20.26 7.21 -1.21
CA LYS A 79 19.30 7.80 -2.16
C LYS A 79 18.34 6.75 -2.73
N SER A 80 18.86 5.58 -3.09
CA SER A 80 18.08 4.46 -3.60
C SER A 80 17.11 3.94 -2.52
N ALA A 81 17.60 3.77 -1.29
CA ALA A 81 16.79 3.36 -0.15
C ALA A 81 15.60 4.32 0.08
N LEU A 82 15.83 5.63 0.02
CA LEU A 82 14.78 6.65 0.19
C LEU A 82 13.77 6.68 -0.96
N ILE A 83 14.24 6.55 -2.21
CA ILE A 83 13.36 6.46 -3.38
C ILE A 83 12.46 5.23 -3.27
N LEU A 84 13.04 4.07 -2.99
CA LEU A 84 12.33 2.81 -2.87
C LEU A 84 11.32 2.88 -1.70
N SER A 85 11.72 3.40 -0.55
CA SER A 85 10.82 3.63 0.60
C SER A 85 9.63 4.50 0.23
N GLY A 86 9.85 5.57 -0.54
CA GLY A 86 8.79 6.45 -1.03
C GLY A 86 7.85 5.76 -2.03
N SER A 87 8.39 4.93 -2.92
CA SER A 87 7.60 4.17 -3.90
C SER A 87 6.73 3.09 -3.23
N VAL A 88 7.29 2.34 -2.28
CA VAL A 88 6.55 1.34 -1.49
C VAL A 88 5.42 2.01 -0.71
N LEU A 89 5.71 3.14 -0.04
CA LEU A 89 4.70 3.93 0.65
C LEU A 89 3.56 4.35 -0.29
N GLU A 90 3.89 4.90 -1.46
CA GLU A 90 2.91 5.35 -2.44
C GLU A 90 1.99 4.24 -2.90
N GLY A 91 2.54 3.08 -3.29
CA GLY A 91 1.75 1.94 -3.73
C GLY A 91 0.79 1.43 -2.64
N VAL A 92 1.28 1.30 -1.40
CA VAL A 92 0.47 0.79 -0.29
C VAL A 92 -0.63 1.77 0.13
N LEU A 93 -0.33 3.07 0.20
CA LEU A 93 -1.32 4.06 0.57
C LEU A 93 -2.38 4.23 -0.53
N LEU A 94 -1.99 4.19 -1.81
CA LEU A 94 -2.94 4.25 -2.93
C LEU A 94 -3.89 3.05 -2.95
N ASP A 95 -3.35 1.84 -2.75
CA ASP A 95 -4.15 0.61 -2.65
C ASP A 95 -5.12 0.67 -1.46
N TRP A 96 -4.65 1.16 -0.31
CA TRP A 96 -5.50 1.30 0.87
C TRP A 96 -6.62 2.32 0.64
N LEU A 97 -6.31 3.49 0.09
CA LEU A 97 -7.33 4.49 -0.22
C LEU A 97 -8.36 3.96 -1.22
N SER A 98 -7.91 3.21 -2.24
CA SER A 98 -8.79 2.55 -3.22
C SER A 98 -9.81 1.63 -2.56
N GLU A 99 -9.42 0.92 -1.49
CA GLU A 99 -10.31 0.04 -0.74
C GLU A 99 -11.31 0.77 0.15
N ILE A 100 -10.90 1.90 0.73
CA ILE A 100 -11.77 2.75 1.56
C ILE A 100 -12.86 3.35 0.69
N ASP A 101 -12.46 3.95 -0.44
CA ASP A 101 -13.36 4.67 -1.33
C ASP A 101 -14.12 3.75 -2.30
N LYS A 102 -13.72 2.47 -2.39
CA LYS A 102 -14.21 1.48 -3.36
C LYS A 102 -14.03 1.93 -4.81
N ILE A 103 -12.91 2.60 -5.09
CA ILE A 103 -12.53 3.11 -6.40
C ILE A 103 -11.13 2.59 -6.73
N ASP A 104 -10.95 1.97 -7.91
CA ASP A 104 -9.62 1.52 -8.36
C ASP A 104 -8.79 2.71 -8.85
N TYR A 105 -8.06 3.38 -7.94
CA TYR A 105 -7.19 4.48 -8.31
C TYR A 105 -5.90 4.03 -9.03
N ILE A 106 -5.53 2.75 -8.93
CA ILE A 106 -4.34 2.19 -9.58
C ILE A 106 -4.51 2.20 -11.10
N ASN A 107 -5.67 1.71 -11.57
CA ASN A 107 -5.98 1.63 -13.00
C ASN A 107 -6.76 2.84 -13.55
N SER A 108 -7.11 3.79 -12.68
CA SER A 108 -7.88 4.97 -13.08
C SER A 108 -7.05 5.93 -13.94
N LYS A 109 -7.45 6.10 -15.21
CA LYS A 109 -6.86 7.10 -16.11
C LYS A 109 -7.25 8.54 -15.74
N THR A 110 -8.38 8.71 -15.07
CA THR A 110 -9.01 10.02 -14.79
C THR A 110 -8.72 10.53 -13.37
N HIS A 111 -8.42 9.65 -12.42
CA HIS A 111 -8.25 10.00 -11.01
C HIS A 111 -6.83 9.67 -10.52
N LYS A 112 -5.81 10.18 -11.22
CA LYS A 112 -4.44 10.07 -10.75
C LYS A 112 -4.27 10.94 -9.50
N LYS A 113 -3.78 10.33 -8.42
CA LYS A 113 -3.49 11.02 -7.16
C LYS A 113 -1.98 11.04 -6.93
N MET A 114 -1.46 12.17 -6.48
CA MET A 114 -0.08 12.29 -6.02
C MET A 114 0.04 11.82 -4.56
N LEU A 115 1.22 11.33 -4.16
CA LEU A 115 1.47 10.85 -2.80
C LEU A 115 1.01 11.82 -1.69
N GLY A 116 1.23 13.13 -1.85
CA GLY A 116 0.79 14.13 -0.87
C GLY A 116 -0.74 14.24 -0.75
N GLU A 117 -1.47 14.05 -1.86
CA GLU A 117 -2.94 14.04 -1.88
C GLU A 117 -3.47 12.78 -1.18
N ILE A 118 -2.87 11.62 -1.49
CA ILE A 118 -3.22 10.34 -0.87
C ILE A 118 -3.06 10.41 0.66
N ILE A 119 -1.94 10.93 1.15
CA ILE A 119 -1.69 11.09 2.59
C ILE A 119 -2.72 12.04 3.22
N SER A 120 -3.07 13.12 2.53
CA SER A 120 -4.04 14.11 3.02
C SER A 120 -5.45 13.55 3.11
N GLU A 121 -5.86 12.71 2.16
CA GLU A 121 -7.17 12.04 2.18
C GLU A 121 -7.22 10.96 3.27
N LEU A 122 -6.16 10.17 3.41
CA LEU A 122 -6.06 9.19 4.50
C LEU A 122 -6.09 9.85 5.89
N LYS A 123 -5.52 11.05 6.04
CA LYS A 123 -5.64 11.85 7.26
C LYS A 123 -7.11 12.20 7.56
N GLN A 124 -7.89 12.59 6.56
CA GLN A 124 -9.31 12.93 6.72
C GLN A 124 -10.16 11.71 7.06
N SER A 125 -9.81 10.55 6.51
CA SER A 125 -10.51 9.27 6.75
C SER A 125 -10.30 8.66 8.15
N GLN A 126 -9.40 9.24 8.97
CA GLN A 126 -9.05 8.78 10.32
C GLN A 126 -8.50 7.33 10.42
N HIS A 127 -8.12 6.72 9.30
CA HIS A 127 -7.53 5.37 9.29
C HIS A 127 -6.07 5.32 9.79
N LEU A 128 -5.37 6.46 9.74
CA LEU A 128 -4.01 6.64 10.25
C LEU A 128 -4.00 7.60 11.44
N THR A 129 -3.11 7.34 12.40
CA THR A 129 -2.87 8.27 13.52
C THR A 129 -2.07 9.48 13.03
N ALA A 130 -2.16 10.61 13.75
CA ALA A 130 -1.40 11.81 13.41
C ALA A 130 0.11 11.53 13.25
N TYR A 131 0.66 10.70 14.14
CA TYR A 131 2.05 10.25 14.07
C TYR A 131 2.39 9.53 12.76
N LEU A 132 1.54 8.60 12.29
CA LEU A 132 1.78 7.87 11.04
C LEU A 132 1.62 8.75 9.81
N ILE A 133 0.76 9.77 9.88
CA ILE A 133 0.62 10.78 8.82
C ILE A 133 1.88 11.63 8.72
N ASP A 134 2.42 12.09 9.86
CA ASP A 134 3.67 12.86 9.87
C ASP A 134 4.84 12.04 9.34
N ALA A 135 4.92 10.75 9.72
CA ALA A 135 5.86 9.79 9.17
C ALA A 135 5.72 9.65 7.64
N ALA A 136 4.49 9.53 7.11
CA ALA A 136 4.26 9.43 5.68
C ALA A 136 4.70 10.69 4.92
N PHE A 137 4.38 11.89 5.44
CA PHE A 137 4.85 13.15 4.86
C PHE A 137 6.38 13.27 4.89
N LYS A 138 7.00 12.81 5.98
CA LYS A 138 8.46 12.79 6.11
C LYS A 138 9.09 11.90 5.04
N ILE A 139 8.62 10.66 4.87
CA ILE A 139 9.08 9.74 3.81
C ILE A 139 8.91 10.37 2.43
N SER A 140 7.74 10.95 2.14
CA SER A 140 7.49 11.67 0.88
C SER A 140 8.46 12.85 0.68
N GLY A 141 8.78 13.58 1.75
CA GLY A 141 9.72 14.70 1.72
C GLY A 141 11.13 14.25 1.38
N TYR A 142 11.61 13.15 1.98
CA TYR A 142 12.94 12.59 1.71
C TYR A 142 13.06 11.96 0.33
N ARG A 143 12.02 11.28 -0.17
CA ARG A 143 11.96 10.85 -1.58
C ARG A 143 12.21 12.03 -2.51
N ASN A 144 11.60 13.19 -2.25
CA ASN A 144 11.73 14.37 -3.09
C ASN A 144 13.11 15.07 -2.99
N ILE A 145 13.88 14.82 -1.92
CA ILE A 145 15.23 15.40 -1.75
C ILE A 145 16.20 14.90 -2.82
N VAL A 146 15.96 13.73 -3.42
CA VAL A 146 16.82 13.20 -4.49
C VAL A 146 16.76 14.03 -5.77
N HIS A 147 15.74 14.88 -5.95
CA HIS A 147 15.65 15.79 -7.08
C HIS A 147 16.74 16.87 -7.00
N PRO A 148 17.56 17.09 -8.05
CA PRO A 148 18.74 17.96 -7.99
C PRO A 148 18.47 19.36 -7.42
N LYS A 149 17.38 20.01 -7.85
CA LYS A 149 17.01 21.35 -7.38
C LYS A 149 16.68 21.37 -5.88
N VAL A 150 15.97 20.36 -5.38
CA VAL A 150 15.60 20.23 -3.96
C VAL A 150 16.82 19.90 -3.12
N PHE A 151 17.69 19.00 -3.62
CA PHE A 151 18.94 18.63 -2.99
C PHE A 151 19.85 19.84 -2.73
N LEU A 152 20.03 20.68 -3.76
CA LEU A 152 20.85 21.89 -3.69
C LEU A 152 20.29 22.93 -2.72
N GLN A 153 18.95 23.03 -2.61
CA GLN A 153 18.30 23.97 -1.72
C GLN A 153 18.38 23.55 -0.25
N LYS A 154 18.11 22.28 0.05
CA LYS A 154 18.03 21.80 1.42
C LYS A 154 19.39 21.52 2.06
N ARG A 155 20.43 21.25 1.26
CA ARG A 155 21.80 20.93 1.75
C ARG A 155 21.83 19.85 2.84
N VAL A 156 20.91 18.90 2.78
CA VAL A 156 20.81 17.81 3.75
C VAL A 156 21.82 16.73 3.38
N SER A 157 22.66 16.31 4.34
CA SER A 157 23.45 15.10 4.21
C SER A 157 22.52 13.90 4.28
N LEU A 158 22.51 13.06 3.25
CA LEU A 158 21.81 11.77 3.30
C LEU A 158 22.79 10.75 3.84
N ASP A 159 22.54 10.27 5.04
CA ASP A 159 23.38 9.29 5.72
C ASP A 159 22.57 8.05 6.11
N ARG A 160 23.27 7.11 6.74
CA ARG A 160 22.70 5.86 7.23
C ARG A 160 21.59 6.09 8.26
N VAL A 161 21.78 7.03 9.18
CA VAL A 161 20.84 7.29 10.29
C VAL A 161 19.50 7.72 9.74
N ILE A 162 19.49 8.65 8.77
CA ILE A 162 18.27 9.10 8.10
C ILE A 162 17.60 7.94 7.35
N ALA A 163 18.37 7.13 6.63
CA ALA A 163 17.81 6.02 5.86
C ALA A 163 17.18 4.94 6.76
N GLU A 164 17.83 4.60 7.89
CA GLU A 164 17.30 3.66 8.89
C GLU A 164 16.05 4.23 9.60
N GLU A 165 16.03 5.53 9.89
CA GLU A 165 14.86 6.20 10.48
C GLU A 165 13.66 6.15 9.52
N ILE A 166 13.89 6.42 8.23
CA ILE A 166 12.86 6.37 7.18
C ILE A 166 12.33 4.95 6.98
N LEU A 167 13.21 3.95 6.98
CA LEU A 167 12.81 2.55 6.94
C LEU A 167 11.99 2.15 8.17
N SER A 168 12.38 2.60 9.36
CA SER A 168 11.63 2.37 10.61
C SER A 168 10.22 2.96 10.55
N ASP A 169 10.11 4.20 10.08
CA ASP A 169 8.83 4.89 9.91
C ASP A 169 7.95 4.18 8.87
N LEU A 170 8.53 3.72 7.75
CA LEU A 170 7.84 2.91 6.76
C LEU A 170 7.30 1.60 7.37
N ARG A 171 8.15 0.84 8.10
CA ARG A 171 7.74 -0.42 8.75
C ARG A 171 6.57 -0.22 9.71
N LYS A 172 6.50 0.88 10.44
CA LYS A 172 5.36 1.20 11.33
C LYS A 172 4.06 1.42 10.55
N ILE A 173 4.12 2.17 9.44
CA ILE A 173 2.95 2.40 8.57
C ILE A 173 2.47 1.08 7.97
N LEU A 174 3.39 0.28 7.45
CA LEU A 174 3.07 -1.01 6.85
C LEU A 174 2.51 -2.01 7.87
N SER A 175 3.05 -2.03 9.09
CA SER A 175 2.54 -2.88 10.18
C SER A 175 1.12 -2.50 10.59
N LYS A 176 0.78 -1.20 10.56
CA LYS A 176 -0.59 -0.74 10.80
C LYS A 176 -1.56 -1.24 9.73
N ARG A 177 -1.14 -1.25 8.46
CA ARG A 177 -1.96 -1.72 7.33
C ARG A 177 -2.13 -3.23 7.34
N LEU A 178 -1.04 -3.98 7.53
CA LEU A 178 -1.05 -5.45 7.47
C LEU A 178 -1.46 -6.11 8.78
N LYS A 179 -1.63 -5.34 9.86
CA LYS A 179 -1.94 -5.80 11.22
C LYS A 179 -0.94 -6.85 11.76
N ASP A 180 0.32 -6.74 11.33
CA ASP A 180 1.38 -7.72 11.60
C ASP A 180 2.73 -7.00 11.75
N SER A 181 3.64 -7.52 12.58
CA SER A 181 5.00 -6.98 12.68
C SER A 181 5.83 -7.41 11.47
N LEU A 182 6.29 -6.42 10.69
CA LEU A 182 7.27 -6.60 9.61
C LEU A 182 8.67 -6.38 10.19
N THR A 183 9.17 -7.36 10.94
CA THR A 183 10.58 -7.49 11.32
C THR A 183 11.35 -8.12 10.18
#